data_AF-A0A3A6ENM7-F1
#
_entry.id   AF-A0A3A6ENM7-F1
#
_cell.length_a   1.000
_cell.length_b   1.000
_cell.length_c   1.000
_cell.angle_alpha   90.00
_cell.angle_beta   90.00
_cell.angle_gamma   90.00
#
_symmetry.space_group_name_H-M   'P 1'
#
loop_
_entity.id
_entity.type
_entity.pdbx_description
1 polymer ?
#
loop_
_entity_poly.entity_id
_entity_poly.type
_entity_poly.pdbx_seq_one_letter_code
_entity_poly.pdbx_strand_id
1 'polypeptide(L)'
;MDEKKWDKITVKELCARSEITRGTFYQYYSDIYELMEQIQETLLKDIQTRFSQINAESRSGFPIEEFLEKFDYEPPQNLIVWFDFCKDNQEAIRALLDLQNGDIYFEKKLKHLLIDTINDMMDTDGLPHDELRNYFVKAFSELHFLAARIWLESDEADFLSVSEVVNLLNTMRVGAGYLTFKRNISPEFAQKIKELY
;
A
#
# COMPACT_ATOMS: atom_id res chain seq x y z
N MET A 1 7.67 -12.62 -15.08
CA MET A 1 7.25 -13.93 -14.55
C MET A 1 5.82 -14.18 -15.02
N ASP A 2 5.58 -14.15 -16.33
CA ASP A 2 4.23 -13.82 -16.85
C ASP A 2 3.54 -15.03 -17.50
N GLU A 3 4.13 -16.23 -17.39
CA GLU A 3 3.67 -17.42 -18.11
C GLU A 3 2.97 -18.47 -17.21
N LYS A 4 3.26 -18.50 -15.90
CA LYS A 4 2.69 -19.44 -14.93
C LYS A 4 2.96 -19.03 -13.48
N LYS A 5 2.14 -19.53 -12.54
CA LYS A 5 2.35 -19.41 -11.09
C LYS A 5 3.75 -19.85 -10.66
N TRP A 6 4.31 -19.13 -9.70
CA TRP A 6 5.68 -19.35 -9.23
C TRP A 6 5.88 -20.76 -8.64
N ASP A 7 4.86 -21.32 -7.98
CA ASP A 7 4.88 -22.66 -7.39
C ASP A 7 4.90 -23.78 -8.45
N LYS A 8 4.79 -23.44 -9.74
CA LYS A 8 4.95 -24.34 -10.89
C LYS A 8 6.30 -24.20 -11.59
N ILE A 9 7.16 -23.31 -11.12
CA ILE A 9 8.53 -23.16 -11.63
C ILE A 9 9.41 -24.23 -10.97
N THR A 10 10.11 -25.02 -11.76
CA THR A 10 11.05 -26.01 -11.22
C THR A 10 12.43 -25.42 -11.02
N VAL A 11 13.22 -25.97 -10.07
CA VAL A 11 14.64 -25.62 -9.91
C VAL A 11 15.41 -25.76 -11.23
N LYS A 12 15.06 -26.75 -12.06
CA LYS A 12 15.65 -26.95 -13.39
C LYS A 12 15.40 -25.75 -14.30
N GLU A 13 14.15 -25.31 -14.42
CA GLU A 13 13.79 -24.17 -15.26
C GLU A 13 14.42 -22.88 -14.76
N LEU A 14 14.42 -22.67 -13.44
CA LEU A 14 15.03 -21.51 -12.82
C LEU A 14 16.53 -21.46 -13.15
N CYS A 15 17.28 -22.52 -12.84
CA CYS A 15 18.71 -22.61 -13.12
C CYS A 15 19.04 -22.41 -14.61
N ALA A 16 18.19 -22.92 -15.51
CA ALA A 16 18.37 -22.74 -16.95
C ALA A 16 18.18 -21.29 -17.39
N ARG A 17 17.23 -20.55 -16.79
CA ARG A 17 16.97 -19.14 -17.09
C ARG A 17 17.99 -18.19 -16.44
N SER A 18 18.51 -18.54 -15.27
CA SER A 18 19.50 -17.72 -14.54
C SER A 18 20.96 -18.10 -14.83
N GLU A 19 21.20 -19.03 -15.76
CA GLU A 19 22.54 -19.46 -16.19
C GLU A 19 23.42 -19.99 -15.02
N ILE A 20 22.80 -20.63 -14.01
CA ILE A 20 23.50 -21.26 -12.88
C ILE A 20 23.35 -22.78 -12.88
N THR A 21 24.24 -23.46 -12.17
CA THR A 21 24.08 -24.91 -11.94
C THR A 21 23.10 -25.20 -10.81
N ARG A 22 22.48 -26.39 -10.81
CA ARG A 22 21.68 -26.84 -9.66
C ARG A 22 22.51 -26.94 -8.38
N GLY A 23 23.79 -27.31 -8.49
CA GLY A 23 24.71 -27.34 -7.36
C GLY A 23 24.86 -25.96 -6.73
N THR A 24 24.98 -24.92 -7.55
CA THR A 24 25.00 -23.51 -7.11
C THR A 24 23.68 -23.12 -6.46
N PHE A 25 22.53 -23.48 -7.04
CA PHE A 25 21.23 -23.20 -6.42
C PHE A 25 21.11 -23.83 -5.03
N TYR A 26 21.43 -25.13 -4.92
CA TYR A 26 21.33 -25.87 -3.66
C TYR A 26 22.38 -25.49 -2.60
N GLN A 27 23.36 -24.63 -2.93
CA GLN A 27 24.23 -24.01 -1.92
C GLN A 27 23.51 -22.93 -1.11
N TYR A 28 22.49 -22.30 -1.68
CA TYR A 28 21.76 -21.18 -1.07
C TYR A 28 20.32 -21.52 -0.70
N TYR A 29 19.69 -22.44 -1.45
CA TYR A 29 18.26 -22.74 -1.30
C TYR A 29 18.01 -24.23 -1.44
N SER A 30 17.28 -24.82 -0.49
CA SER A 30 16.85 -26.22 -0.54
C SER A 30 15.82 -26.48 -1.63
N ASP A 31 14.93 -25.52 -1.91
CA ASP A 31 13.95 -25.59 -2.98
C ASP A 31 13.45 -24.18 -3.41
N ILE A 32 12.44 -24.15 -4.27
CA ILE A 32 11.83 -22.90 -4.78
C ILE A 32 11.02 -22.16 -3.72
N TYR A 33 10.53 -22.86 -2.70
CA TYR A 33 9.71 -22.27 -1.63
C TYR A 33 10.60 -21.48 -0.68
N GLU A 34 11.76 -22.00 -0.31
CA GLU A 34 12.75 -21.28 0.51
C GLU A 34 13.25 -20.01 -0.21
N LEU A 35 13.53 -20.11 -1.52
CA LEU A 35 13.88 -18.92 -2.31
C LEU A 35 12.75 -17.88 -2.29
N MET A 36 11.51 -18.31 -2.52
CA MET A 36 10.36 -17.41 -2.54
C MET A 36 10.11 -16.77 -1.16
N GLU A 37 10.23 -17.54 -0.08
CA GLU A 37 10.12 -17.04 1.28
C GLU A 37 11.16 -15.94 1.55
N GLN A 38 12.43 -16.17 1.19
CA GLN A 38 13.47 -15.15 1.37
C GLN A 38 13.20 -13.87 0.56
N ILE A 39 12.69 -13.98 -0.68
CA ILE A 39 12.30 -12.82 -1.50
C ILE A 39 11.17 -12.05 -0.79
N GLN A 40 10.12 -12.75 -0.37
CA GLN A 40 8.96 -12.14 0.27
C GLN A 40 9.33 -11.47 1.61
N GLU A 41 10.14 -12.13 2.44
CA GLU A 41 10.62 -11.58 3.70
C GLU A 41 11.48 -10.33 3.50
N THR A 42 12.33 -10.34 2.47
CA THR A 42 13.15 -9.16 2.13
C THR A 42 12.28 -7.97 1.77
N LEU A 43 11.26 -8.17 0.91
CA LEU A 43 10.33 -7.13 0.51
C LEU A 43 9.49 -6.61 1.68
N LEU A 44 8.94 -7.52 2.50
CA LEU A 44 8.15 -7.14 3.67
C LEU A 44 8.99 -6.36 4.68
N LYS A 45 10.24 -6.78 4.92
CA LYS A 45 11.14 -6.09 5.82
C LYS A 45 11.54 -4.71 5.30
N ASP A 46 11.76 -4.56 4.00
CA ASP A 46 12.04 -3.26 3.37
C ASP A 46 10.89 -2.27 3.66
N ILE A 47 9.66 -2.60 3.26
CA ILE A 47 8.52 -1.70 3.45
C ILE A 47 8.21 -1.42 4.93
N GLN A 48 8.34 -2.43 5.81
CA GLN A 48 8.21 -2.24 7.26
C GLN A 48 9.23 -1.26 7.81
N THR A 49 10.48 -1.35 7.35
CA THR A 49 11.56 -0.46 7.76
C THR A 49 11.27 0.97 7.30
N ARG A 50 10.84 1.15 6.04
CA ARG A 50 10.51 2.47 5.50
C ARG A 50 9.33 3.12 6.25
N PHE A 51 8.26 2.37 6.55
CA PHE A 51 7.14 2.90 7.35
C PHE A 51 7.55 3.24 8.79
N SER A 52 8.35 2.40 9.44
CA SER A 52 8.81 2.64 10.81
C SER A 52 9.64 3.92 10.95
N GLN A 53 10.42 4.27 9.92
CA GLN A 53 11.21 5.50 9.89
C GLN A 53 10.34 6.76 9.84
N ILE A 54 9.20 6.71 9.15
CA ILE A 54 8.24 7.82 9.08
C ILE A 54 7.50 7.97 10.41
N ASN A 55 7.04 6.86 10.98
CA ASN A 55 6.23 6.89 12.20
C ASN A 55 7.00 7.43 13.42
N ALA A 56 8.33 7.33 13.43
CA ALA A 56 9.19 7.92 14.45
C ALA A 56 9.09 9.46 14.54
N GLU A 57 8.63 10.10 13.47
CA GLU A 57 8.44 11.55 13.37
C GLU A 57 6.96 11.98 13.49
N SER A 58 6.05 11.03 13.74
CA SER A 58 4.62 11.30 13.68
C SER A 58 4.15 12.28 14.76
N ARG A 59 3.25 13.18 14.35
CA ARG A 59 2.59 14.14 15.22
C ARG A 59 1.45 13.44 15.97
N SER A 60 1.19 13.86 17.21
CA SER A 60 -0.03 13.47 17.91
C SER A 60 -1.25 13.97 17.15
N GLY A 61 -2.31 13.17 17.06
CA GLY A 61 -3.60 13.61 16.55
C GLY A 61 -4.11 14.87 17.26
N PHE A 62 -5.02 15.59 16.60
CA PHE A 62 -5.62 16.82 17.11
C PHE A 62 -7.15 16.71 17.21
N PRO A 63 -7.81 17.51 18.08
CA PRO A 63 -9.27 17.58 18.11
C PRO A 63 -9.83 18.02 16.77
N ILE A 64 -10.94 17.43 16.33
CA ILE A 64 -11.51 17.70 15.01
C ILE A 64 -11.88 19.18 14.82
N GLU A 65 -12.16 19.91 15.90
CA GLU A 65 -12.44 21.34 15.91
C GLU A 65 -11.26 22.18 15.38
N GLU A 66 -10.04 21.68 15.52
CA GLU A 66 -8.80 22.34 15.10
C GLU A 66 -8.38 21.95 13.67
N PHE A 67 -9.20 21.16 12.95
CA PHE A 67 -8.87 20.62 11.63
C PHE A 67 -8.42 21.68 10.64
N LEU A 68 -9.13 22.81 10.53
CA LEU A 68 -8.77 23.85 9.56
C LEU A 68 -7.41 24.51 9.83
N GLU A 69 -6.95 24.50 11.08
CA GLU A 69 -5.69 25.11 11.50
C GLU A 69 -4.52 24.10 11.45
N LYS A 70 -4.79 22.82 11.75
CA LYS A 70 -3.75 21.81 11.97
C LYS A 70 -3.63 20.75 10.89
N PHE A 71 -4.68 20.52 10.11
CA PHE A 71 -4.66 19.47 9.10
C PHE A 71 -3.68 19.82 7.98
N ASP A 72 -2.77 18.88 7.71
CA ASP A 72 -1.83 19.00 6.61
C ASP A 72 -2.45 18.45 5.33
N TYR A 73 -2.59 19.34 4.35
CA TYR A 73 -3.16 19.04 3.04
C TYR A 73 -2.12 18.42 2.10
N GLU A 74 -0.83 18.51 2.43
CA GLU A 74 0.20 17.82 1.66
C GLU A 74 0.03 16.31 1.79
N PRO A 75 0.35 15.53 0.74
CA PRO A 75 0.31 14.09 0.85
C PRO A 75 1.28 13.61 1.92
N PRO A 76 0.83 12.77 2.86
CA PRO A 76 1.69 12.30 3.93
C PRO A 76 2.78 11.37 3.38
N GLN A 77 3.95 11.39 4.03
CA GLN A 77 5.16 10.70 3.56
C GLN A 77 4.97 9.18 3.41
N ASN A 78 4.07 8.58 4.18
CA ASN A 78 3.71 7.16 4.06
C ASN A 78 3.13 6.80 2.68
N LEU A 79 2.36 7.69 2.03
CA LEU A 79 1.87 7.47 0.68
C LEU A 79 3.01 7.48 -0.34
N ILE A 80 3.94 8.43 -0.19
CA ILE A 80 5.12 8.54 -1.06
C ILE A 80 5.98 7.28 -0.91
N VAL A 81 6.29 6.88 0.32
CA VAL A 81 7.09 5.68 0.62
C VAL A 81 6.46 4.41 0.07
N TRP A 82 5.14 4.28 0.14
CA TRP A 82 4.43 3.14 -0.45
C TRP A 82 4.69 3.02 -1.96
N PHE A 83 4.57 4.13 -2.70
CA PHE A 83 4.78 4.12 -4.14
C PHE A 83 6.27 4.06 -4.53
N ASP A 84 7.17 4.66 -3.75
CA ASP A 84 8.62 4.50 -3.94
C ASP A 84 9.04 3.05 -3.73
N PHE A 85 8.49 2.36 -2.74
CA PHE A 85 8.71 0.93 -2.55
C PHE A 85 8.23 0.10 -3.76
N CYS A 86 7.04 0.41 -4.29
CA CYS A 86 6.53 -0.22 -5.50
C CYS A 86 7.45 0.04 -6.71
N LYS A 87 7.99 1.26 -6.82
CA LYS A 87 8.93 1.66 -7.87
C LYS A 87 10.25 0.90 -7.79
N ASP A 88 10.88 0.94 -6.62
CA ASP A 88 12.20 0.34 -6.39
C ASP A 88 12.18 -1.18 -6.59
N ASN A 89 11.04 -1.81 -6.31
CA ASN A 89 10.83 -3.26 -6.40
C ASN A 89 9.89 -3.68 -7.54
N GLN A 90 9.73 -2.84 -8.57
CA GLN A 90 8.67 -2.96 -9.57
C GLN A 90 8.54 -4.34 -10.21
N GLU A 91 9.64 -5.01 -10.55
CA GLU A 91 9.58 -6.33 -11.18
C GLU A 91 9.00 -7.40 -10.25
N ALA A 92 9.45 -7.39 -8.99
CA ALA A 92 9.00 -8.34 -7.98
C ALA A 92 7.57 -8.05 -7.53
N ILE A 93 7.23 -6.78 -7.31
CA ILE A 93 5.88 -6.37 -6.90
C ILE A 93 4.87 -6.62 -8.02
N ARG A 94 5.20 -6.32 -9.28
CA ARG A 94 4.34 -6.65 -10.43
C ARG A 94 4.07 -8.15 -10.51
N ALA A 95 5.10 -8.98 -10.34
CA ALA A 95 4.93 -10.44 -10.36
C ALA A 95 4.12 -10.98 -9.17
N LEU A 96 4.39 -10.48 -7.96
CA LEU A 96 3.74 -10.96 -6.73
C LEU A 96 2.30 -10.46 -6.56
N LEU A 97 1.95 -9.31 -7.14
CA LEU A 97 0.61 -8.73 -7.11
C LEU A 97 -0.22 -9.02 -8.37
N ASP A 98 0.31 -9.84 -9.29
CA ASP A 98 -0.39 -10.27 -10.50
C ASP A 98 -1.71 -10.99 -10.15
N LEU A 99 -2.78 -10.63 -10.85
CA LEU A 99 -4.13 -11.12 -10.54
C LEU A 99 -4.31 -12.63 -10.82
N GLN A 100 -3.50 -13.22 -11.67
CA GLN A 100 -3.63 -14.62 -12.09
C GLN A 100 -2.58 -15.52 -11.43
N ASN A 101 -1.35 -15.04 -11.38
CA ASN A 101 -0.14 -15.78 -11.04
C ASN A 101 0.57 -15.28 -9.78
N GLY A 102 0.10 -14.19 -9.18
CA GLY A 102 0.66 -13.61 -7.97
C GLY A 102 0.48 -14.47 -6.73
N ASP A 103 1.02 -13.97 -5.61
CA ASP A 103 1.02 -14.66 -4.33
C ASP A 103 -0.01 -14.02 -3.37
N ILE A 104 -1.12 -14.73 -3.18
CA ILE A 104 -2.24 -14.29 -2.33
C ILE A 104 -1.81 -14.10 -0.88
N TYR A 105 -0.87 -14.90 -0.37
CA TYR A 105 -0.41 -14.80 1.00
C TYR A 105 0.51 -13.58 1.18
N PHE A 106 1.37 -13.31 0.21
CA PHE A 106 2.18 -12.09 0.19
C PHE A 106 1.30 -10.84 0.10
N GLU A 107 0.34 -10.79 -0.84
CA GLU A 107 -0.60 -9.67 -0.97
C GLU A 107 -1.33 -9.43 0.35
N LYS A 108 -1.80 -10.51 1.00
CA LYS A 108 -2.45 -10.40 2.31
C LYS A 108 -1.53 -9.76 3.34
N LYS A 109 -0.28 -10.23 3.49
CA LYS A 109 0.69 -9.66 4.45
C LYS A 109 0.96 -8.18 4.17
N LEU A 110 1.22 -7.84 2.90
CA LEU A 110 1.48 -6.48 2.47
C LEU A 110 0.27 -5.55 2.73
N LYS A 111 -0.95 -6.05 2.51
CA LYS A 111 -2.19 -5.32 2.77
C LYS A 111 -2.41 -5.03 4.24
N HIS A 112 -2.03 -5.93 5.15
CA HIS A 112 -2.09 -5.66 6.59
C HIS A 112 -1.17 -4.48 6.96
N LEU A 113 0.07 -4.45 6.45
CA LEU A 113 1.00 -3.35 6.70
C LEU A 113 0.46 -2.01 6.22
N LEU A 114 -0.14 -1.99 5.02
CA LEU A 114 -0.75 -0.78 4.48
C LEU A 114 -1.97 -0.34 5.27
N ILE A 115 -2.83 -1.27 5.71
CA ILE A 115 -3.98 -0.99 6.57
C ILE A 115 -3.55 -0.37 7.90
N ASP A 116 -2.51 -0.92 8.53
CA ASP A 116 -1.97 -0.39 9.78
C ASP A 116 -1.44 1.04 9.57
N THR A 117 -0.69 1.24 8.48
CA THR A 117 -0.15 2.55 8.09
C THR A 117 -1.23 3.59 7.78
N ILE A 118 -2.33 3.19 7.15
CA ILE A 118 -3.49 4.07 6.90
C ILE A 118 -4.18 4.40 8.23
N ASN A 119 -4.29 3.45 9.16
CA ASN A 119 -4.86 3.73 10.47
C ASN A 119 -4.02 4.75 11.25
N ASP A 120 -2.71 4.57 11.32
CA ASP A 120 -1.80 5.52 11.97
C ASP A 120 -1.95 6.93 11.37
N MET A 121 -2.02 7.00 10.04
CA MET A 121 -2.25 8.25 9.32
C MET A 121 -3.59 8.90 9.70
N MET A 122 -4.68 8.13 9.81
CA MET A 122 -5.98 8.64 10.24
C MET A 122 -5.96 9.13 11.70
N ASP A 123 -5.15 8.49 12.56
CA ASP A 123 -4.96 8.94 13.95
C ASP A 123 -4.25 10.29 14.00
N THR A 124 -3.19 10.46 13.20
CA THR A 124 -2.49 11.75 13.05
C THR A 124 -3.42 12.83 12.50
N ASP A 125 -4.36 12.49 11.62
CA ASP A 125 -5.36 13.40 11.06
C ASP A 125 -6.51 13.75 12.04
N GLY A 126 -6.52 13.16 13.24
CA GLY A 126 -7.58 13.38 14.23
C GLY A 126 -8.93 12.75 13.86
N LEU A 127 -8.92 11.73 12.99
CA LEU A 127 -10.15 11.06 12.56
C LEU A 127 -10.67 10.06 13.60
N PRO A 128 -11.99 9.95 13.79
CA PRO A 128 -12.58 9.10 14.83
C PRO A 128 -12.41 7.60 14.52
N HIS A 129 -12.37 6.78 15.58
CA HIS A 129 -12.46 5.31 15.49
C HIS A 129 -13.93 4.86 15.47
N ASP A 130 -14.70 5.29 14.46
CA ASP A 130 -16.08 4.85 14.27
C ASP A 130 -16.19 3.61 13.36
N GLU A 131 -17.40 3.05 13.22
CA GLU A 131 -17.62 1.87 12.36
C GLU A 131 -17.28 2.15 10.90
N LEU A 132 -17.45 3.40 10.44
CA LEU A 132 -17.20 3.82 9.06
C LEU A 132 -15.71 3.73 8.73
N ARG A 133 -14.83 4.09 9.68
CA ARG A 133 -13.37 3.99 9.51
C ARG A 133 -12.94 2.59 9.07
N ASN A 134 -13.49 1.54 9.66
CA ASN A 134 -13.13 0.16 9.32
C ASN A 134 -13.42 -0.18 7.84
N TYR A 135 -14.51 0.34 7.29
CA TYR A 135 -14.85 0.17 5.88
C TYR A 135 -14.00 1.08 4.99
N PHE A 136 -13.77 2.32 5.42
CA PHE A 136 -12.92 3.28 4.72
C PHE A 136 -11.50 2.74 4.54
N VAL A 137 -10.84 2.28 5.60
CA VAL A 137 -9.47 1.78 5.53
C VAL A 137 -9.35 0.58 4.59
N LYS A 138 -10.34 -0.32 4.60
CA LYS A 138 -10.40 -1.45 3.66
C LYS A 138 -10.55 -0.97 2.22
N ALA A 139 -11.54 -0.12 1.93
CA ALA A 139 -11.75 0.39 0.58
C ALA A 139 -10.56 1.22 0.08
N PHE A 140 -10.00 2.07 0.94
CA PHE A 140 -8.86 2.92 0.62
C PHE A 140 -7.61 2.08 0.37
N SER A 141 -7.33 1.04 1.16
CA SER A 141 -6.22 0.12 0.89
C SER A 141 -6.40 -0.63 -0.44
N GLU A 142 -7.61 -1.10 -0.79
CA GLU A 142 -7.85 -1.69 -2.12
C GLU A 142 -7.59 -0.69 -3.26
N LEU A 143 -7.95 0.58 -3.08
CA LEU A 143 -7.65 1.62 -4.07
C LEU A 143 -6.14 1.86 -4.23
N HIS A 144 -5.34 1.71 -3.17
CA HIS A 144 -3.87 1.78 -3.27
C HIS A 144 -3.31 0.60 -4.04
N PHE A 145 -3.80 -0.61 -3.78
CA PHE A 145 -3.38 -1.80 -4.55
C PHE A 145 -3.78 -1.69 -6.02
N LEU A 146 -4.98 -1.21 -6.30
CA LEU A 146 -5.43 -0.96 -7.67
C LEU A 146 -4.57 0.10 -8.36
N ALA A 147 -4.32 1.24 -7.69
CA ALA A 147 -3.47 2.29 -8.21
C ALA A 147 -2.04 1.78 -8.48
N ALA A 148 -1.46 1.02 -7.55
CA ALA A 148 -0.14 0.40 -7.73
C ALA A 148 -0.11 -0.57 -8.92
N ARG A 149 -1.14 -1.42 -9.10
CA ARG A 149 -1.22 -2.33 -10.26
C ARG A 149 -1.30 -1.57 -11.57
N ILE A 150 -2.24 -0.63 -11.69
CA ILE A 150 -2.41 0.20 -12.91
C ILE A 150 -1.09 0.91 -13.25
N TRP A 151 -0.44 1.46 -12.22
CA TRP A 151 0.81 2.18 -12.37
C TRP A 151 1.97 1.26 -12.82
N LEU A 152 2.10 0.07 -12.24
CA LEU A 152 3.11 -0.94 -12.62
C LEU A 152 2.86 -1.57 -14.01
N GLU A 153 1.65 -1.48 -14.54
CA GLU A 153 1.26 -2.00 -15.86
C GLU A 153 1.32 -0.93 -16.97
N SER A 154 1.50 0.35 -16.62
CA SER A 154 1.51 1.45 -17.58
C SER A 154 2.84 1.53 -18.34
N ASP A 155 2.78 1.83 -19.64
CA ASP A 155 3.97 2.14 -20.43
C ASP A 155 4.67 3.40 -19.89
N GLU A 156 6.01 3.46 -19.91
CA GLU A 156 6.79 4.60 -19.38
C GLU A 156 6.37 5.96 -19.96
N ALA A 157 5.79 5.98 -21.17
CA ALA A 157 5.32 7.19 -21.84
C ALA A 157 3.98 7.75 -21.29
N ASP A 158 3.14 6.90 -20.68
CA ASP A 158 1.84 7.26 -20.10
C ASP A 158 1.86 7.21 -18.55
N PHE A 159 3.07 7.12 -17.99
CA PHE A 159 3.29 6.90 -16.58
C PHE A 159 3.01 8.16 -15.76
N LEU A 160 1.98 8.10 -14.88
CA LEU A 160 1.85 9.08 -13.82
C LEU A 160 3.10 9.01 -12.93
N SER A 161 3.68 10.16 -12.61
CA SER A 161 4.72 10.23 -11.58
C SER A 161 4.17 9.77 -10.22
N VAL A 162 5.07 9.32 -9.33
CA VAL A 162 4.70 8.98 -7.94
C VAL A 162 3.91 10.11 -7.29
N SER A 163 4.33 11.37 -7.54
CA SER A 163 3.64 12.55 -7.03
C SER A 163 2.19 12.67 -7.52
N GLU A 164 1.92 12.39 -8.79
CA GLU A 164 0.57 12.49 -9.35
C GLU A 164 -0.37 11.42 -8.79
N VAL A 165 0.07 10.17 -8.69
CA VAL A 165 -0.73 9.08 -8.10
C VAL A 165 -1.00 9.33 -6.62
N VAL A 166 0.03 9.75 -5.89
CA VAL A 166 -0.08 10.09 -4.47
C VAL A 166 -1.04 11.27 -4.26
N ASN A 167 -0.97 12.31 -5.09
CA ASN A 167 -1.90 13.45 -5.01
C ASN A 167 -3.35 13.02 -5.28
N LEU A 168 -3.58 12.13 -6.25
CA LEU A 168 -4.91 11.59 -6.54
C LEU A 168 -5.48 10.88 -5.31
N LEU A 169 -4.71 9.99 -4.68
CA LEU A 169 -5.15 9.26 -3.48
C LEU A 169 -5.33 10.19 -2.26
N ASN A 170 -4.48 11.21 -2.14
CA ASN A 170 -4.58 12.21 -1.09
C ASN A 170 -5.91 12.98 -1.14
N THR A 171 -6.51 13.18 -2.32
CA THR A 171 -7.84 13.83 -2.40
C THR A 171 -8.91 13.11 -1.58
N MET A 172 -8.86 11.78 -1.50
CA MET A 172 -9.80 11.00 -0.69
C MET A 172 -9.54 11.15 0.81
N ARG A 173 -8.27 11.20 1.23
CA ARG A 173 -7.87 11.51 2.62
C ARG A 173 -8.38 12.89 3.03
N VAL A 174 -8.06 13.93 2.23
CA VAL A 174 -8.51 15.31 2.46
C VAL A 174 -10.04 15.38 2.49
N GLY A 175 -10.72 14.73 1.55
CA GLY A 175 -12.18 14.68 1.48
C GLY A 175 -12.80 14.02 2.71
N ALA A 176 -12.26 12.88 3.15
CA ALA A 176 -12.71 12.19 4.36
C ALA A 176 -12.52 13.06 5.62
N GLY A 177 -11.36 13.71 5.75
CA GLY A 177 -11.06 14.69 6.78
C GLY A 177 -12.08 15.82 6.82
N TYR A 178 -12.24 16.52 5.70
CA TYR A 178 -13.10 17.68 5.59
C TYR A 178 -14.58 17.34 5.81
N LEU A 179 -15.08 16.23 5.25
CA LEU A 179 -16.48 15.82 5.44
C LEU A 179 -16.75 15.44 6.91
N THR A 180 -15.81 14.77 7.57
CA THR A 180 -15.90 14.45 9.00
C THR A 180 -15.93 15.72 9.84
N PHE A 181 -15.00 16.64 9.60
CA PHE A 181 -14.99 17.96 10.23
C PHE A 181 -16.33 18.68 10.05
N LYS A 182 -16.81 18.80 8.80
CA LYS A 182 -18.03 19.53 8.49
C LYS A 182 -19.27 18.92 9.17
N ARG A 183 -19.35 17.59 9.26
CA ARG A 183 -20.42 16.87 9.97
C ARG A 183 -20.44 17.20 11.46
N ASN A 184 -19.27 17.36 12.10
CA ASN A 184 -19.20 17.62 13.54
C ASN A 184 -19.54 19.07 13.90
N ILE A 185 -19.20 20.04 13.05
CA ILE A 185 -19.43 21.47 13.35
C ILE A 185 -20.75 22.03 12.80
N SER A 186 -21.47 21.30 11.96
CA SER A 186 -22.71 21.77 11.31
C SER A 186 -23.84 20.75 11.43
N PRO A 187 -24.78 20.95 12.37
CA PRO A 187 -25.94 20.07 12.55
C PRO A 187 -26.81 19.95 11.28
N GLU A 188 -27.00 21.05 10.55
CA GLU A 188 -27.75 21.08 9.30
C GLU A 188 -27.09 20.19 8.23
N PHE A 189 -25.77 20.27 8.09
CA PHE A 189 -25.02 19.41 7.18
C PHE A 189 -25.11 17.94 7.62
N ALA A 190 -24.95 17.67 8.92
CA ALA A 190 -25.08 16.32 9.46
C ALA A 190 -26.47 15.72 9.21
N GLN A 191 -27.53 16.51 9.33
CA GLN A 191 -28.89 16.09 9.01
C GLN A 191 -29.06 15.80 7.52
N LYS A 192 -28.59 16.70 6.64
CA LYS A 192 -28.66 16.52 5.19
C LYS A 192 -27.98 15.23 4.72
N ILE A 193 -26.83 14.88 5.30
CA ILE A 193 -26.13 13.63 4.97
C ILE A 193 -26.91 12.40 5.45
N LYS A 194 -27.59 12.46 6.60
CA LYS A 194 -28.43 11.36 7.09
C LYS A 194 -29.67 11.13 6.21
N GLU A 195 -30.25 12.18 5.64
CA GLU A 195 -31.45 12.08 4.79
C GLU A 195 -31.18 11.49 3.39
N LEU A 196 -29.90 11.33 3.00
CA LEU A 196 -29.50 10.71 1.73
C LEU A 196 -29.47 9.17 1.79
N TYR A 197 -29.66 8.57 2.97
CA TYR A 197 -29.65 7.13 3.23
C TYR A 197 -30.88 6.70 4.03
#